data_AF-A0A6H9V6T4-F1
#
_entry.id   AF-A0A6H9V6T4-F1
#
_cell.length_a   1.000
_cell.length_b   1.000
_cell.length_c   1.000
_cell.angle_alpha   90.00
_cell.angle_beta   90.00
_cell.angle_gamma   90.00
#
_symmetry.space_group_name_H-M   'P 1'
#
loop_
_entity.id
_entity.type
_entity.pdbx_description
1 polymer ?
#
loop_
_entity_poly.entity_id
_entity_poly.type
_entity_poly.pdbx_seq_one_letter_code
_entity_poly.pdbx_strand_id
1 'polypeptide(L)' 'MAADRLRFREAPRADVRFSGSPGTRSVTVSTRTNLTDPVDVGVEHRNVQVRYGLSNTLSTEGRRRS' A
#
# COMPACT_ATOMS: atom_id res chain seq x y z
N MET A 1 9.84 -0.55 -3.21
CA MET A 1 10.49 0.46 -4.08
C MET A 1 11.49 1.26 -3.27
N ALA A 2 12.58 1.68 -3.89
CA ALA A 2 13.61 2.52 -3.26
C ALA A 2 14.13 3.55 -4.26
N ALA A 3 14.55 4.72 -3.77
CA ALA A 3 15.16 5.78 -4.58
C ALA A 3 16.09 6.65 -3.72
N ASP A 4 17.26 7.01 -4.25
CA ASP A 4 18.20 7.90 -3.54
C ASP A 4 17.72 9.35 -3.55
N ARG A 5 17.07 9.79 -4.63
CA ARG A 5 16.42 11.10 -4.76
C ARG A 5 15.08 10.96 -5.49
N LEU A 6 14.05 11.62 -4.96
CA LEU A 6 12.70 11.60 -5.51
C LEU A 6 12.05 12.96 -5.36
N ARG A 7 11.42 13.46 -6.44
CA ARG A 7 10.69 14.73 -6.42
C ARG A 7 9.35 14.56 -7.11
N PHE A 8 8.27 14.81 -6.37
CA PHE A 8 6.92 14.80 -6.91
C PHE A 8 6.61 16.16 -7.54
N ARG A 9 6.21 16.17 -8.81
CA ARG A 9 5.74 17.40 -9.48
C ARG A 9 4.29 17.73 -9.12
N GLU A 10 3.52 16.69 -8.81
CA GLU A 10 2.12 16.75 -8.41
C GLU A 10 1.89 15.73 -7.29
N ALA A 11 0.91 15.97 -6.43
CA ALA A 11 0.57 15.03 -5.37
C ALA A 11 0.04 13.73 -5.97
N PRO A 12 0.63 12.56 -5.65
CA PRO A 12 0.17 11.28 -6.14
C PRO A 12 -1.20 10.95 -5.53
N ARG A 13 -2.13 10.54 -6.38
CA ARG A 13 -3.43 10.01 -5.95
C ARG A 13 -3.24 8.56 -5.52
N ALA A 14 -2.93 8.34 -4.24
CA ALA A 14 -2.71 7.00 -3.71
C ALA A 14 -3.93 6.52 -2.90
N ASP A 15 -4.99 6.11 -3.57
CA ASP A 15 -6.06 5.30 -2.95
C ASP A 15 -5.96 3.87 -3.51
N VAL A 16 -5.14 3.03 -2.88
CA VAL A 16 -5.02 1.61 -3.25
C VAL A 16 -5.95 0.81 -2.34
N ARG A 17 -7.16 0.54 -2.82
CA ARG A 17 -8.13 -0.32 -2.13
C ARG A 17 -8.38 -1.57 -2.98
N PHE A 18 -7.98 -2.72 -2.48
CA PHE A 18 -8.40 -4.01 -3.02
C PHE A 18 -9.58 -4.50 -2.17
N SER A 19 -10.79 -4.46 -2.72
CA SER A 19 -11.91 -5.18 -2.12
C SER A 19 -11.71 -6.67 -2.38
N GLY A 20 -11.39 -7.42 -1.32
CA GLY A 20 -11.31 -8.88 -1.40
C GLY A 20 -12.63 -9.49 -1.86
N SER A 21 -12.56 -10.58 -2.62
CA SER A 21 -13.73 -11.35 -3.04
C SER A 21 -14.45 -11.96 -1.83
N PRO A 22 -15.75 -12.30 -1.91
CA PRO A 22 -16.44 -12.98 -0.81
C PRO A 22 -15.66 -14.21 -0.31
N GLY A 23 -15.39 -14.28 0.99
CA GLY A 23 -14.57 -15.33 1.61
C GLY A 23 -13.06 -15.05 1.66
N THR A 24 -12.57 -13.94 1.10
CA THR A 24 -11.16 -13.52 1.18
C THR A 24 -11.07 -12.09 1.70
N ARG A 25 -10.36 -11.88 2.82
CA ARG A 25 -10.00 -10.53 3.29
C ARG A 25 -8.54 -10.26 2.93
N SER A 26 -8.31 -9.28 2.06
CA SER A 26 -6.96 -8.79 1.73
C SER A 26 -6.69 -7.48 2.47
N VAL A 27 -5.61 -7.44 3.23
CA VAL A 27 -5.10 -6.23 3.88
C VAL A 27 -3.79 -5.85 3.20
N THR A 28 -3.72 -4.62 2.70
CA THR A 28 -2.48 -4.03 2.18
C THR A 28 -1.97 -3.02 3.19
N VAL A 29 -0.71 -3.14 3.58
CA VAL A 29 -0.03 -2.17 4.46
C VAL A 29 1.18 -1.65 3.72
N SER A 30 1.35 -0.32 3.71
CA SER A 30 2.60 0.29 3.23
C SER A 30 3.36 0.90 4.38
N THR A 31 4.66 0.64 4.45
CA THR A 31 5.59 1.35 5.34
C THR A 31 6.47 2.25 4.50
N ARG A 32 6.58 3.52 4.90
CA ARG A 32 7.39 4.54 4.22
C ARG A 32 8.54 4.97 5.11
N THR A 33 9.69 5.24 4.49
CA THR A 33 10.88 5.80 5.14
C THR A 33 11.32 7.02 4.34
N ASN A 34 11.58 8.13 5.04
CA ASN A 34 11.94 9.43 4.46
C ASN A 34 10.95 9.94 3.40
N LEU A 35 9.68 9.61 3.57
CA LEU A 35 8.61 10.03 2.68
C LEU A 35 7.33 10.24 3.49
N THR A 36 6.89 11.50 3.55
CA THR A 36 5.71 11.95 4.30
C THR A 36 4.40 11.39 3.71
N ASP A 37 3.34 11.36 4.51
CA ASP A 37 1.98 11.06 4.06
C ASP A 37 1.00 12.10 4.61
N PRO A 38 0.46 13.00 3.76
CA PRO A 38 0.70 13.13 2.32
C PRO A 38 2.13 13.58 1.97
N VAL A 39 2.58 13.33 0.73
CA VAL A 39 3.92 13.74 0.28
C VAL A 39 3.98 15.23 -0.03
N ASP A 40 5.11 15.86 0.28
CA ASP A 40 5.37 17.25 -0.08
C ASP A 40 5.75 17.39 -1.56
N VAL A 41 4.97 18.18 -2.30
CA VAL A 41 5.17 18.46 -3.73
C VAL A 41 6.29 19.47 -3.92
N GLY A 42 7.08 19.28 -4.97
CA GLY A 42 8.18 20.19 -5.32
C GLY A 42 9.43 20.04 -4.44
N VAL A 43 9.36 19.29 -3.34
CA VAL A 43 10.47 18.98 -2.44
C VAL A 43 11.24 17.76 -2.93
N GLU A 44 12.57 17.80 -2.79
CA GLU A 44 13.42 16.64 -3.02
C GLU A 44 13.49 15.78 -1.74
N HIS A 45 12.95 14.57 -1.84
CA HIS A 45 13.06 13.53 -0.82
C HIS A 45 14.31 12.70 -1.08
N ARG A 46 15.00 12.28 -0.03
CA ARG A 46 16.28 11.55 -0.13
C ARG A 46 16.24 10.23 0.61
N ASN A 47 16.93 9.23 0.06
CA ASN A 47 17.02 7.88 0.63
C ASN A 47 15.62 7.32 0.96
N VAL A 48 14.71 7.42 -0.01
CA VAL A 48 13.31 7.02 0.11
C VAL A 48 13.20 5.51 0.03
N GLN A 49 12.44 4.92 0.94
CA GLN A 49 12.02 3.52 0.85
C GLN A 49 10.52 3.40 1.06
N VAL A 50 9.88 2.61 0.20
CA VAL A 50 8.48 2.22 0.35
C VAL A 50 8.39 0.70 0.27
N ARG A 51 7.90 0.10 1.34
CA ARG A 51 7.67 -1.34 1.45
C ARG A 51 6.17 -1.60 1.46
N TYR A 52 5.73 -2.54 0.62
CA TYR A 52 4.35 -2.98 0.57
C TYR A 52 4.26 -4.39 1.12
N GLY A 53 3.38 -4.59 2.08
CA GLY A 53 2.96 -5.89 2.59
C GLY A 53 1.55 -6.18 2.12
N LEU A 54 1.33 -7.39 1.61
CA LEU A 54 0.01 -7.92 1.31
C LEU A 54 -0.24 -9.10 2.24
N SER A 55 -1.35 -9.08 2.97
CA SER A 55 -1.79 -10.18 3.82
C SER A 55 -3.18 -10.61 3.41
N ASN A 56 -3.37 -11.89 3.13
CA ASN A 56 -4.65 -12.46 2.75
C ASN A 56 -5.12 -13.42 3.84
N THR A 57 -6.37 -13.26 4.25
CA THR A 57 -7.08 -14.22 5.12
C THR A 57 -8.17 -14.89 4.30
N LEU A 58 -8.16 -16.22 4.26
CA LEU A 58 -9.23 -17.02 3.68
C LEU A 58 -10.19 -17.43 4.80
N SER A 59 -11.44 -16.98 4.71
CA SER A 59 -12.50 -17.42 5.61
C SER A 59 -13.13 -18.69 5.04
N THR A 60 -12.97 -19.81 5.72
CA THR A 60 -13.60 -21.09 5.35
C THR A 60 -15.08 -21.10 5.74
N GLU A 61 -15.88 -20.15 5.27
CA GLU A 61 -17.34 -20.21 5.43
C GLU A 61 -17.94 -20.73 4.12
N GLY A 62 -17.77 -22.04 3.93
CA GLY A 62 -18.15 -22.73 2.69
C GLY A 62 -18.09 -24.26 2.77
N ARG A 63 -18.15 -24.85 3.96
CA ARG A 63 -18.44 -26.28 4.13
C ARG A 63 -19.58 -26.50 5.11
N ARG A 64 -20.78 -26.02 4.75
CA ARG A 64 -22.00 -26.79 5.05
C ARG A 64 -22.26 -27.68 3.84
N ARG A 65 -21.78 -28.92 3.89
CA ARG A 65 -22.20 -29.99 2.98
C ARG A 65 -23.11 -30.90 3.80
N SER A 66 -24.35 -31.00 3.30
CA SER A 66 -25.44 -31.97 3.55
C SER A 66 -25.69 -32.43 4.98
#